data_AF-A0A958GYY2-F1
#
_entry.id   AF-A0A958GYY2-F1
#
_cell.length_a   1.000
_cell.length_b   1.000
_cell.length_c   1.000
_cell.angle_alpha   90.00
_cell.angle_beta   90.00
_cell.angle_gamma   90.00
#
_symmetry.space_group_name_H-M   'P 1'
#
loop_
_entity.id
_entity.type
_entity.pdbx_description
1 polymer ?
#
loop_
_entity_poly.entity_id
_entity_poly.type
_entity_poly.pdbx_seq_one_letter_code
_entity_poly.pdbx_strand_id
1 'polypeptide(L)' 'MKELAGGRVLIEELAPYITRITLNDPDRRNALDLEMLGALDAELKELAGSEIRALILTGAGRAFCAGFNIGR' A
#
# COMPACT_ATOMS: atom_id res chain seq x y z
N MET A 1 -9.45 5.75 7.51
CA MET A 1 -8.72 4.88 6.57
C MET A 1 -8.78 5.56 5.21
N LYS A 2 -7.62 5.86 4.62
CA LYS A 2 -7.49 6.45 3.27
C LYS A 2 -7.37 5.29 2.28
N GLU A 3 -8.08 5.38 1.16
CA GLU A 3 -8.10 4.35 0.12
C GLU A 3 -7.59 4.94 -1.18
N LEU A 4 -6.70 4.22 -1.86
CA LEU A 4 -6.14 4.58 -3.16
C LEU A 4 -6.26 3.38 -4.12
N ALA A 5 -6.08 3.64 -5.41
CA ALA A 5 -6.11 2.63 -6.47
C ALA A 5 -7.37 1.73 -6.43
N GLY A 6 -8.55 2.34 -6.25
CA GLY A 6 -9.82 1.62 -6.14
C GLY A 6 -9.95 0.73 -4.90
N GLY A 7 -9.35 1.11 -3.78
CA GLY A 7 -9.40 0.35 -2.52
C GLY A 7 -8.34 -0.75 -2.40
N ARG A 8 -7.42 -0.84 -3.38
CA ARG A 8 -6.34 -1.84 -3.40
C ARG A 8 -5.10 -1.39 -2.65
N VAL A 9 -5.03 -0.14 -2.24
CA VAL A 9 -4.03 0.38 -1.31
C VAL A 9 -4.78 1.07 -0.18
N LEU A 10 -4.70 0.51 1.02
CA LEU A 10 -5.34 1.04 2.23
C LEU A 10 -4.30 1.66 3.14
N ILE A 11 -4.62 2.81 3.73
CA ILE A 11 -3.71 3.58 4.57
C ILE A 11 -4.40 3.96 5.86
N GLU A 12 -3.74 3.71 6.98
CA GLU A 12 -4.23 4.06 8.31
C GLU A 12 -3.08 4.43 9.25
N GLU A 13 -3.35 5.38 10.14
CA GLU A 13 -2.48 5.64 11.29
C GLU A 13 -2.81 4.61 12.38
N LEU A 14 -1.82 3.80 12.76
CA LEU A 14 -2.00 2.79 13.81
C LEU A 14 -1.74 3.34 15.21
N ALA A 15 -0.87 4.34 15.30
CA ALA A 15 -0.49 5.04 16.51
C ALA A 15 0.20 6.37 16.10
N PRO A 16 0.40 7.31 17.03
CA PRO A 16 1.14 8.54 16.74
C PRO A 16 2.46 8.26 16.02
N TYR A 17 2.63 8.88 14.86
CA TYR A 17 3.81 8.75 13.99
C TYR A 17 4.05 7.35 13.39
N ILE A 18 3.08 6.43 13.46
CA ILE A 18 3.15 5.09 12.86
C ILE A 18 2.01 4.91 11.85
N THR A 19 2.37 4.80 10.58
CA THR A 19 1.43 4.56 9.48
C THR A 19 1.52 3.13 9.00
N ARG A 20 0.38 2.52 8.65
CA ARG A 20 0.31 1.25 7.93
C ARG A 20 -0.25 1.46 6.53
N ILE A 21 0.43 0.88 5.55
CA ILE A 21 -0.07 0.68 4.20
C ILE A 21 -0.35 -0.82 4.02
N THR A 22 -1.55 -1.15 3.57
CA THR A 22 -1.97 -2.51 3.25
C THR A 22 -2.24 -2.62 1.75
N LEU A 23 -1.51 -3.52 1.07
CA LEU A 23 -1.86 -3.95 -0.28
C LEU A 23 -3.08 -4.87 -0.21
N ASN A 24 -4.16 -4.50 -0.88
CA ASN A 24 -5.50 -5.07 -0.68
C ASN A 24 -6.09 -5.62 -1.99
N ASP A 25 -5.40 -6.58 -2.59
CA ASP A 25 -5.88 -7.39 -3.71
C ASP A 25 -5.54 -8.88 -3.44
N PRO A 26 -6.11 -9.48 -2.38
CA PRO A 26 -5.70 -10.80 -1.89
C PRO A 26 -5.95 -11.91 -2.90
N ASP A 27 -6.98 -11.78 -3.75
CA ASP A 27 -7.33 -12.74 -4.80
C ASP A 27 -6.21 -12.87 -5.84
N ARG A 28 -5.51 -11.76 -6.10
CA ARG A 28 -4.36 -11.71 -7.02
C ARG A 28 -3.02 -11.71 -6.29
N ARG A 29 -3.01 -12.07 -5.00
CA ARG A 29 -1.81 -12.08 -4.13
C ARG A 29 -1.11 -10.72 -4.10
N ASN A 30 -1.90 -9.65 -4.12
CA ASN A 30 -1.44 -8.26 -4.07
C ASN A 30 -0.44 -7.92 -5.19
N ALA A 31 -0.68 -8.45 -6.40
CA ALA A 31 0.13 -8.13 -7.57
C ALA A 31 -0.03 -6.65 -7.94
N LEU A 32 1.10 -5.95 -8.09
CA LEU A 32 1.15 -4.50 -8.31
C LEU A 32 0.92 -4.18 -9.79
N ASP A 33 -0.15 -3.45 -10.09
CA ASP A 33 -0.33 -2.81 -11.40
C ASP A 33 0.13 -1.34 -11.37
N LEU A 34 0.01 -0.66 -12.51
CA LEU A 34 0.48 0.72 -12.65
C LEU A 34 -0.27 1.70 -11.75
N GLU A 35 -1.57 1.47 -11.51
CA GLU A 35 -2.36 2.33 -10.64
C GLU A 35 -1.90 2.20 -9.18
N MET A 36 -1.70 0.97 -8.70
CA MET A 36 -1.17 0.71 -7.36
C MET A 36 0.25 1.28 -7.20
N LEU A 37 1.12 1.10 -8.20
CA LEU A 37 2.48 1.64 -8.16
C LEU A 37 2.48 3.18 -8.10
N GLY A 38 1.63 3.83 -8.90
CA GLY A 38 1.49 5.30 -8.88
C GLY A 38 0.96 5.80 -7.54
N ALA A 39 -0.03 5.12 -6.97
CA ALA A 39 -0.57 5.44 -5.65
C ALA A 39 0.50 5.30 -4.55
N LEU A 40 1.27 4.21 -4.57
CA LEU A 40 2.35 3.99 -3.60
C LEU A 40 3.47 5.02 -3.74
N ASP A 41 3.90 5.35 -4.96
CA ASP A 41 4.94 6.36 -5.20
C ASP A 41 4.53 7.75 -4.69
N ALA A 42 3.29 8.18 -4.99
CA ALA A 42 2.76 9.44 -4.50
C ALA A 42 2.67 9.47 -2.98
N GLU A 43 2.15 8.40 -2.36
CA GLU A 43 2.00 8.33 -0.91
C GLU A 43 3.34 8.32 -0.18
N LEU A 44 4.30 7.53 -0.66
CA LEU A 44 5.61 7.44 -0.01
C LEU A 44 6.35 8.77 -0.05
N LYS A 45 6.16 9.58 -1.11
CA LYS A 45 6.69 10.95 -1.19
C LYS A 45 6.01 11.89 -0.19
N GLU A 46 4.68 11.79 -0.04
CA GLU A 46 3.94 12.57 0.96
C GLU A 46 4.42 12.22 2.38
N LEU A 47 4.54 10.92 2.68
CA LEU A 47 4.97 10.42 3.98
C LEU A 47 6.43 10.77 4.30
N ALA A 48 7.32 10.80 3.30
CA ALA A 48 8.72 11.19 3.48
C ALA A 48 8.88 12.65 3.96
N GLY A 49 7.91 13.52 3.69
CA GLY A 49 7.87 14.90 4.16
C GLY A 49 7.07 15.12 5.46
N SER A 50 6.61 14.05 6.10
CA SER A 50 5.73 14.11 7.27
C SER A 50 6.46 13.77 8.58
N GLU A 51 5.74 13.84 9.71
CA GLU A 51 6.25 13.52 11.04
C GLU A 51 6.33 12.01 11.33
N ILE A 52 6.00 11.13 10.37
CA ILE A 52 6.03 9.69 10.61
C ILE A 52 7.44 9.21 10.96
N ARG A 53 7.51 8.23 11.87
CA ARG A 53 8.76 7.61 12.35
C ARG A 53 8.87 6.15 11.94
N ALA A 54 7.73 5.50 11.68
CA ALA A 54 7.69 4.13 11.22
C ALA A 54 6.57 3.95 10.19
N LEU A 55 6.89 3.21 9.13
CA LEU A 55 5.93 2.75 8.13
C LEU A 55 5.87 1.22 8.17
N ILE A 56 4.67 0.68 8.34
CA ILE A 56 4.39 -0.75 8.18
C ILE A 56 3.79 -0.94 6.80
N LEU A 57 4.48 -1.68 5.93
CA LEU A 57 3.95 -2.13 4.66
C LEU A 57 3.61 -3.61 4.76
N THR A 58 2.35 -3.97 4.51
CA THR A 58 1.87 -5.35 4.55
C THR A 58 0.90 -5.67 3.42
N GLY A 59 0.59 -6.94 3.22
CA GLY A 59 -0.42 -7.41 2.28
C GLY A 59 -1.62 -8.01 3.01
N ALA A 60 -2.82 -7.77 2.49
CA ALA A 60 -4.03 -8.45 2.94
C ALA A 60 -3.98 -9.93 2.53
N GLY A 61 -4.61 -10.77 3.34
CA GLY A 61 -4.73 -12.21 3.07
C GLY A 61 -3.43 -12.98 3.30
N ARG A 62 -3.16 -13.97 2.44
CA ARG A 62 -2.14 -15.01 2.66
C ARG A 62 -0.73 -14.67 2.17
N ALA A 63 -0.56 -13.57 1.44
CA ALA A 63 0.70 -13.22 0.78
C ALA A 63 0.95 -11.72 0.91
N PHE A 64 2.21 -11.33 1.03
CA PHE A 64 2.60 -9.92 1.02
C PHE A 64 2.34 -9.28 -0.35
N CYS A 65 3.09 -9.69 -1.37
CA CYS A 65 3.00 -9.18 -2.74
C CYS A 65 3.62 -10.20 -3.72
N ALA A 66 2.94 -10.47 -4.84
CA ALA A 66 3.43 -11.35 -5.90
C ALA A 66 4.37 -10.67 -6.90
N GLY A 67 4.68 -9.38 -6.71
CA GLY A 67 5.48 -8.56 -7.63
C GLY A 67 4.61 -7.84 -8.67
N PHE A 68 5.22 -7.46 -9.79
CA PHE A 68 4.52 -6.74 -10.87
C PHE A 68 3.45 -7.63 -11.52
N ASN A 69 2.28 -7.05 -11.78
CA ASN A 69 1.24 -7.72 -12.54
C ASN A 69 1.63 -7.85 -14.02
N ILE A 70 2.01 -9.06 -14.42
CA ILE A 70 2.36 -9.43 -15.80
C ILE A 70 1.17 -10.00 -16.61
N GLY A 71 -0.06 -9.87 -16.10
CA GLY A 71 -1.26 -10.35 -16.78
C GLY A 71 -1.40 -9.73 -18.17
N ARG A 72 -1.53 -10.59 -19.19
CA ARG A 72 -1.96 -10.23 -20.55
C ARG A 72 -3.40 -9.72 -20.55
#